data_AF-A0A2D8EWL0-F1
#
_entry.id   AF-A0A2D8EWL0-F1
#
_cell.length_a   1.000
_cell.length_b   1.000
_cell.length_c   1.000
_cell.angle_alpha   90.00
_cell.angle_beta   90.00
_cell.angle_gamma   90.00
#
_symmetry.space_group_name_H-M   'P 1'
#
loop_
_entity.id
_entity.type
_entity.pdbx_description
1 polymer ?
#
loop_
_entity_poly.entity_id
_entity_poly.type
_entity_poly.pdbx_seq_one_letter_code
_entity_poly.pdbx_strand_id
1 'polypeptide(L)'
;MKSSYFKDNSGEQNLVEDLSIESIKINGRDMIYIPRSLLDKDELFGEDNSAKFTKGYEFEMYVQSVNGFEGDGDILSKFGIQINDRMELVVSRKRFEQEVTTYQPTITRPREGDLIFFPLSKTIFEINFVEHENPFYQLGKLYTYLLICETFTYGQEEIDTGFSALDELEDSVQGLSGDTIIPIERTGVTAGDNDVIQDFQNDLSIFDFTDTDPFSEGNY
;
A
#
# COMPACT_ATOMS: atom_id res chain seq x y z
N MET A 1 -44.82 7.92 -2.09
CA MET A 1 -45.32 7.99 -0.71
C MET A 1 -44.40 7.16 0.16
N LYS A 2 -43.63 7.76 1.08
CA LYS A 2 -42.83 7.03 2.09
C LYS A 2 -43.82 6.51 3.15
N SER A 3 -43.79 5.22 3.47
CA SER A 3 -44.70 4.61 4.45
C SER A 3 -44.42 5.16 5.86
N SER A 4 -45.46 5.62 6.55
CA SER A 4 -45.38 6.23 7.90
C SER A 4 -44.92 5.24 9.01
N TYR A 5 -44.77 3.95 8.69
CA TYR A 5 -44.33 2.90 9.61
C TYR A 5 -42.80 2.71 9.65
N PHE A 6 -42.06 3.26 8.69
CA PHE A 6 -40.60 3.35 8.74
C PHE A 6 -40.23 4.81 9.06
N LYS A 7 -40.32 5.17 10.34
CA LYS A 7 -39.64 6.37 10.82
C LYS A 7 -38.16 6.02 10.89
N ASP A 8 -37.36 6.65 10.04
CA ASP A 8 -35.89 6.63 10.13
C ASP A 8 -35.52 7.21 11.53
N ASN A 9 -35.47 6.34 12.56
CA ASN A 9 -35.24 6.77 13.93
C ASN A 9 -33.74 6.97 14.11
N SER A 10 -33.30 8.22 14.07
CA SER A 10 -31.89 8.59 14.13
C SER A 10 -31.15 8.00 15.34
N GLY A 11 -31.85 7.80 16.47
CA GLY A 11 -31.28 7.15 17.65
C GLY A 11 -30.91 5.67 17.43
N GLU A 12 -31.77 4.92 16.74
CA GLU A 12 -31.52 3.52 16.41
C GLU A 12 -30.42 3.40 15.34
N GLN A 13 -30.44 4.30 14.35
CA GLN A 13 -29.38 4.35 13.33
C GLN A 13 -28.01 4.61 13.93
N ASN A 14 -27.92 5.51 14.92
CA ASN A 14 -26.67 5.80 15.62
C ASN A 14 -26.22 4.59 16.46
N LEU A 15 -27.15 3.92 17.15
CA LEU A 15 -26.82 2.72 17.92
C LEU A 15 -26.25 1.61 17.02
N VAL A 16 -26.87 1.36 15.86
CA VAL A 16 -26.37 0.36 14.89
C VAL A 16 -25.00 0.75 14.34
N GLU A 17 -24.79 2.04 14.06
CA GLU A 17 -23.49 2.56 13.62
C GLU A 17 -22.41 2.35 14.68
N ASP A 18 -22.70 2.69 15.93
CA ASP A 18 -21.76 2.57 17.05
C ASP A 18 -21.45 1.09 17.35
N LEU A 19 -22.44 0.20 17.29
CA LEU A 19 -22.23 -1.25 17.40
C LEU A 19 -21.38 -1.80 16.25
N SER A 20 -21.57 -1.30 15.04
CA SER A 20 -20.78 -1.70 13.87
C SER A 20 -19.32 -1.25 14.02
N ILE A 21 -19.10 -0.02 14.51
CA ILE A 21 -17.75 0.48 14.83
C ILE A 21 -17.10 -0.37 15.91
N GLU A 22 -17.82 -0.66 16.99
CA GLU A 22 -17.30 -1.48 18.09
C GLU A 22 -16.95 -2.89 17.62
N SER A 23 -17.78 -3.49 16.76
CA SER A 23 -17.50 -4.80 16.17
C SER A 23 -16.22 -4.80 15.32
N ILE A 24 -16.00 -3.75 14.52
CA ILE A 24 -14.76 -3.56 13.74
C ILE A 24 -13.57 -3.35 14.68
N LYS A 25 -13.71 -2.60 15.77
CA LYS A 25 -12.62 -2.41 16.74
C LYS A 25 -12.23 -3.69 17.48
N ILE A 26 -13.21 -4.50 17.87
CA ILE A 26 -12.95 -5.76 18.58
C ILE A 26 -12.26 -6.80 17.68
N ASN A 27 -12.70 -6.90 16.42
CA ASN A 27 -12.27 -7.99 15.52
C ASN A 27 -11.26 -7.54 14.46
N GLY A 28 -11.10 -6.24 14.26
CA GLY A 28 -10.22 -5.65 13.26
C GLY A 28 -8.79 -5.47 13.77
N ARG A 29 -8.01 -4.78 12.94
CA ARG A 29 -6.61 -4.43 13.18
C ARG A 29 -6.38 -2.98 12.79
N ASP A 30 -5.43 -2.34 13.47
CA ASP A 30 -4.96 -1.02 13.10
C ASP A 30 -4.19 -1.11 11.78
N MET A 31 -4.61 -0.32 10.80
CA MET A 31 -4.01 -0.24 9.48
C MET A 31 -3.86 1.23 9.08
N ILE A 32 -2.93 1.51 8.18
CA ILE A 32 -2.65 2.87 7.72
C ILE A 32 -3.22 3.04 6.33
N TYR A 33 -4.20 3.92 6.17
CA TYR A 33 -4.72 4.36 4.88
C TYR A 33 -3.88 5.51 4.34
N ILE A 34 -3.43 5.38 3.10
CA ILE A 34 -2.47 6.28 2.46
C ILE A 34 -3.09 6.77 1.15
N PRO A 35 -3.65 7.98 1.11
CA PRO A 35 -4.28 8.48 -0.10
C PRO A 35 -3.24 8.85 -1.16
N ARG A 36 -3.54 8.49 -2.41
CA ARG A 36 -2.77 8.91 -3.58
C ARG A 36 -2.96 10.40 -3.82
N SER A 37 -1.86 11.13 -3.96
CA SER A 37 -1.90 12.48 -4.51
C SER A 37 -1.77 12.42 -6.03
N LEU A 38 -2.70 13.08 -6.72
CA LEU A 38 -2.63 13.28 -8.16
C LEU A 38 -1.85 14.58 -8.37
N LEU A 39 -0.63 14.51 -8.90
CA LEU A 39 0.06 15.72 -9.35
C LEU A 39 -0.68 16.22 -10.61
N ASP A 40 -0.81 17.53 -10.77
CA ASP A 40 -1.26 18.07 -12.04
C ASP A 40 -0.22 17.74 -13.11
N LYS A 41 -0.68 17.20 -14.24
CA LYS A 41 0.16 16.89 -15.40
C LYS A 41 0.89 18.17 -15.81
N ASP A 42 2.22 18.17 -15.78
CA ASP A 42 2.98 19.29 -16.32
C ASP A 42 2.80 19.31 -17.85
N GLU A 43 1.91 20.20 -18.32
CA GLU A 43 1.60 20.36 -19.75
C GLU A 43 2.81 20.83 -20.56
N LEU A 44 3.88 21.35 -19.92
CA LEU A 44 5.05 21.90 -20.60
C LEU A 44 6.09 20.84 -20.99
N PHE A 45 6.29 19.80 -20.16
CA PHE A 45 7.32 18.79 -20.39
C PHE A 45 6.77 17.41 -20.71
N GLY A 46 5.47 17.17 -20.51
CA GLY A 46 4.86 15.87 -20.80
C GLY A 46 5.47 14.72 -19.99
N GLU A 47 6.10 15.05 -18.87
CA GLU A 47 6.70 14.09 -17.94
C GLU A 47 5.59 13.26 -17.28
N ASP A 48 5.91 11.99 -17.01
CA ASP A 48 4.95 11.04 -16.45
C ASP A 48 4.53 11.46 -15.04
N ASN A 49 3.24 11.35 -14.75
CA ASN A 49 2.69 11.71 -13.46
C ASN A 49 2.87 10.53 -12.50
N SER A 50 4.10 10.35 -12.00
CA SER A 50 4.35 9.35 -10.97
C SER A 50 3.48 9.64 -9.75
N ALA A 51 2.84 8.60 -9.21
CA ALA A 51 2.00 8.73 -8.04
C ALA A 51 2.85 9.13 -6.83
N LYS A 52 2.34 10.01 -5.97
CA LYS A 52 3.00 10.37 -4.71
C LYS A 52 2.10 10.08 -3.53
N PHE A 53 2.68 9.53 -2.47
CA PHE A 53 2.01 9.12 -1.25
C PHE A 53 2.66 9.83 -0.06
N THR A 54 2.07 10.95 0.37
CA THR A 54 2.73 11.90 1.32
C THR A 54 2.14 11.90 2.73
N LYS A 55 1.06 11.15 2.95
CA LYS A 55 0.30 11.16 4.20
C LYS A 55 -0.24 9.77 4.50
N GLY A 56 -0.24 9.38 5.76
CA GLY A 56 -0.95 8.21 6.26
C GLY A 56 -1.98 8.56 7.33
N TYR A 57 -3.03 7.75 7.43
CA TYR A 57 -4.07 7.85 8.45
C TYR A 57 -4.29 6.47 9.07
N GLU A 58 -3.96 6.34 10.36
CA GLU A 58 -4.08 5.07 11.08
C GLU A 58 -5.47 4.93 11.72
N PHE A 59 -6.17 3.84 11.41
CA PHE A 59 -7.43 3.47 12.07
C PHE A 59 -7.78 2.00 11.88
N GLU A 60 -8.81 1.55 12.60
CA GLU A 60 -9.21 0.15 12.65
C GLU A 60 -9.95 -0.29 11.37
N MET A 61 -9.45 -1.36 10.76
CA MET A 61 -10.09 -2.04 9.63
C MET A 61 -10.30 -3.52 9.94
N TYR A 62 -11.44 -4.07 9.53
CA TYR A 62 -11.73 -5.49 9.71
C TYR A 62 -11.39 -6.28 8.44
N VAL A 63 -10.54 -7.30 8.56
CA VAL A 63 -10.24 -8.20 7.45
C VAL A 63 -11.40 -9.17 7.27
N GLN A 64 -12.20 -8.94 6.24
CA GLN A 64 -13.28 -9.84 5.83
C GLN A 64 -12.68 -10.91 4.91
N SER A 65 -11.96 -11.88 5.49
CA SER A 65 -11.47 -13.00 4.68
C SER A 65 -12.65 -13.87 4.23
N VAL A 66 -12.84 -14.01 2.92
CA VAL A 66 -13.64 -15.10 2.34
C VAL A 66 -12.83 -16.39 2.45
N ASN A 67 -12.95 -17.06 3.60
CA ASN A 67 -12.56 -18.46 3.72
C ASN A 67 -13.55 -19.32 2.92
N GLY A 68 -13.35 -19.37 1.60
CA GLY A 68 -14.05 -20.23 0.65
C GLY A 68 -13.05 -21.16 -0.04
N PHE A 69 -12.84 -22.33 0.56
CA PHE A 69 -12.15 -23.48 -0.01
C PHE A 69 -12.67 -23.83 -1.42
N GLU A 70 -11.76 -23.98 -2.41
CA GLU A 70 -11.65 -25.10 -3.38
C GLU A 70 -11.01 -24.64 -4.71
N GLY A 71 -9.77 -25.07 -4.94
CA GLY A 71 -9.26 -25.50 -6.25
C GLY A 71 -9.60 -24.66 -7.50
N ASP A 72 -8.82 -23.60 -7.71
CA ASP A 72 -8.27 -23.22 -9.01
C ASP A 72 -7.01 -22.43 -8.65
N GLY A 73 -5.87 -23.09 -8.37
CA GLY A 73 -5.10 -23.72 -9.42
C GLY A 73 -4.39 -22.60 -10.16
N ASP A 74 -3.11 -22.36 -9.83
CA ASP A 74 -2.17 -21.50 -10.55
C ASP A 74 -2.78 -20.99 -11.86
N ILE A 75 -3.33 -19.77 -11.85
CA ILE A 75 -3.88 -19.18 -13.06
C ILE A 75 -2.67 -18.89 -13.94
N LEU A 76 -2.35 -19.87 -14.79
CA LEU A 76 -1.34 -19.82 -15.83
C LEU A 76 -1.74 -18.75 -16.85
N SER A 77 -1.40 -17.50 -16.53
CA SER A 77 -1.20 -16.45 -17.51
C SER A 77 -0.07 -16.88 -18.44
N LYS A 78 -0.23 -16.66 -19.75
CA LYS A 78 0.73 -17.05 -20.79
C LYS A 78 2.10 -16.33 -20.71
N PHE A 79 2.35 -15.57 -19.64
CA PHE A 79 3.54 -14.74 -19.44
C PHE A 79 4.24 -14.91 -18.06
N GLY A 80 3.84 -15.89 -17.24
CA GLY A 80 4.41 -16.12 -15.91
C GLY A 80 3.34 -16.04 -14.82
N ILE A 81 3.52 -16.81 -13.75
CA ILE A 81 2.58 -16.86 -12.62
C ILE A 81 2.85 -15.63 -11.75
N GLN A 82 1.95 -14.64 -11.80
CA GLN A 82 1.92 -13.55 -10.81
C GLN A 82 0.70 -13.80 -9.91
N ILE A 83 0.94 -14.31 -8.71
CA ILE A 83 -0.08 -14.45 -7.67
C ILE A 83 -0.02 -13.16 -6.86
N ASN A 84 -1.01 -12.29 -7.05
CA ASN A 84 -1.22 -11.15 -6.17
C ASN A 84 -2.15 -11.61 -5.05
N ASP A 85 -1.74 -11.41 -3.80
CA ASP A 85 -2.62 -11.66 -2.67
C ASP A 85 -3.74 -10.63 -2.67
N ARG A 86 -4.98 -11.12 -2.57
CA ARG A 86 -6.18 -10.30 -2.48
C ARG A 86 -6.71 -10.29 -1.06
N MET A 87 -7.08 -9.12 -0.57
CA MET A 87 -7.66 -8.91 0.75
C MET A 87 -8.95 -8.08 0.65
N GLU A 88 -9.97 -8.50 1.38
CA GLU A 88 -11.21 -7.72 1.52
C GLU A 88 -11.26 -7.09 2.90
N LEU A 89 -11.42 -5.77 2.96
CA LEU A 89 -11.43 -4.99 4.19
C LEU A 89 -12.76 -4.28 4.37
N VAL A 90 -13.27 -4.32 5.59
CA VAL A 90 -14.46 -3.58 6.01
C VAL A 90 -14.03 -2.39 6.85
N VAL A 91 -14.44 -1.21 6.41
CA VAL A 91 -14.11 0.08 7.04
C VAL A 91 -15.38 0.78 7.48
N SER A 92 -15.41 1.35 8.69
CA SER A 92 -16.54 2.19 9.11
C SER A 92 -16.52 3.54 8.40
N ARG A 93 -17.66 3.96 7.84
CA ARG A 93 -17.78 5.27 7.17
C ARG A 93 -17.55 6.43 8.13
N LYS A 94 -18.05 6.32 9.36
CA LYS A 94 -17.90 7.34 10.40
C LYS A 94 -16.47 7.46 10.91
N ARG A 95 -15.75 6.34 11.08
CA ARG A 95 -14.32 6.37 11.43
C ARG A 95 -13.51 6.99 10.30
N PHE A 96 -13.77 6.62 9.06
CA PHE A 96 -13.11 7.24 7.89
C PHE A 96 -13.32 8.75 7.85
N GLU A 97 -14.54 9.23 8.10
CA GLU A 97 -14.83 10.67 8.13
C GLU A 97 -14.07 11.40 9.26
N GLN A 98 -14.00 10.79 10.44
CA GLN A 98 -13.30 11.33 11.61
C GLN A 98 -11.79 11.41 11.39
N GLU A 99 -11.18 10.36 10.83
CA GLU A 99 -9.73 10.22 10.74
C GLU A 99 -9.15 10.76 9.44
N VAL A 100 -9.89 10.71 8.33
CA VAL A 100 -9.41 11.14 7.01
C VAL A 100 -10.10 12.42 6.57
N THR A 101 -11.43 12.40 6.40
CA THR A 101 -12.17 13.52 5.81
C THR A 101 -12.06 14.80 6.63
N THR A 102 -11.97 14.68 7.96
CA THR A 102 -11.80 15.84 8.86
C THR A 102 -10.50 16.60 8.59
N TYR A 103 -9.42 15.90 8.26
CA TYR A 103 -8.10 16.51 7.96
C TYR A 103 -7.91 16.78 6.46
N GLN A 104 -8.58 16.02 5.60
CA GLN A 104 -8.55 16.18 4.16
C GLN A 104 -9.98 16.16 3.57
N PRO A 105 -10.69 17.30 3.60
CA PRO A 105 -12.10 17.38 3.19
C PRO A 105 -12.39 17.00 1.74
N THR A 106 -11.37 16.99 0.89
CA THR A 106 -11.50 16.55 -0.52
C THR A 106 -11.74 15.04 -0.62
N ILE A 107 -11.32 14.26 0.38
CA ILE A 107 -11.48 12.81 0.43
C ILE A 107 -12.69 12.47 1.32
N THR A 108 -13.84 12.25 0.68
CA THR A 108 -15.11 11.93 1.37
C THR A 108 -15.37 10.43 1.49
N ARG A 109 -14.56 9.61 0.83
CA ARG A 109 -14.58 8.13 0.86
C ARG A 109 -13.21 7.58 0.43
N PRO A 110 -12.89 6.32 0.77
CA PRO A 110 -11.76 5.61 0.17
C PRO A 110 -11.86 5.65 -1.37
N ARG A 111 -10.73 5.77 -2.05
CA ARG A 111 -10.66 5.83 -3.51
C ARG A 111 -9.84 4.66 -4.04
N GLU A 112 -10.12 4.32 -5.28
CA GLU A 112 -9.35 3.33 -6.03
C GLU A 112 -7.95 3.90 -6.32
N GLY A 113 -6.92 3.06 -6.19
CA GLY A 113 -5.52 3.42 -6.32
C GLY A 113 -4.89 4.07 -5.08
N ASP A 114 -5.64 4.23 -3.99
CA ASP A 114 -5.06 4.55 -2.68
C ASP A 114 -4.46 3.28 -2.05
N LEU A 115 -3.52 3.45 -1.12
CA LEU A 115 -2.81 2.34 -0.49
C LEU A 115 -3.29 2.08 0.94
N ILE A 116 -3.15 0.85 1.39
CA ILE A 116 -3.36 0.41 2.76
C ILE A 116 -2.14 -0.38 3.20
N PHE A 117 -1.49 0.10 4.26
CA PHE A 117 -0.43 -0.65 4.90
C PHE A 117 -0.95 -1.45 6.07
N PHE A 118 -0.57 -2.73 6.10
CA PHE A 118 -0.86 -3.61 7.21
C PHE A 118 0.41 -3.83 8.06
N PRO A 119 0.53 -3.21 9.25
CA PRO A 119 1.74 -3.30 10.07
C PRO A 119 2.12 -4.72 10.49
N LEU A 120 1.15 -5.62 10.64
CA LEU A 120 1.39 -7.00 11.09
C LEU A 120 2.11 -7.84 10.02
N SER A 121 1.71 -7.70 8.75
CA SER A 121 2.35 -8.40 7.63
C SER A 121 3.46 -7.59 6.97
N LYS A 122 3.58 -6.30 7.31
CA LYS A 122 4.45 -5.32 6.65
C LYS A 122 4.22 -5.26 5.14
N THR A 123 2.97 -5.44 4.72
CA THR A 123 2.58 -5.47 3.31
C THR A 123 1.75 -4.23 2.99
N ILE A 124 1.97 -3.68 1.80
CA ILE A 124 1.15 -2.61 1.23
C ILE A 124 0.18 -3.24 0.24
N PHE A 125 -1.08 -2.84 0.33
CA PHE A 125 -2.15 -3.24 -0.58
C PHE A 125 -2.69 -2.01 -1.31
N GLU A 126 -2.92 -2.11 -2.61
CA GLU A 126 -3.62 -1.10 -3.39
C GLU A 126 -5.12 -1.39 -3.37
N ILE A 127 -5.94 -0.36 -3.21
CA ILE A 127 -7.40 -0.49 -3.30
C ILE A 127 -7.79 -0.54 -4.78
N ASN A 128 -8.17 -1.72 -5.27
CA ASN A 128 -8.66 -1.89 -6.64
C ASN A 128 -10.11 -1.45 -6.79
N PHE A 129 -10.94 -1.70 -5.77
CA PHE A 129 -12.36 -1.42 -5.84
C PHE A 129 -12.97 -1.06 -4.48
N VAL A 130 -13.87 -0.08 -4.48
CA VAL A 130 -14.59 0.40 -3.28
C VAL A 130 -16.08 0.14 -3.42
N GLU A 131 -16.59 -0.87 -2.71
CA GLU A 131 -18.02 -1.15 -2.59
C GLU A 131 -18.66 -0.16 -1.61
N HIS A 132 -19.57 0.66 -2.14
CA HIS A 132 -20.28 1.69 -1.40
C HIS A 132 -21.81 1.64 -1.56
N GLU A 133 -22.35 0.59 -2.21
CA GLU A 133 -23.80 0.45 -2.50
C GLU A 133 -24.36 -0.96 -2.20
N ASN A 134 -23.86 -1.64 -1.16
CA ASN A 134 -24.37 -2.97 -0.83
C ASN A 134 -25.91 -2.92 -0.55
N PRO A 135 -26.76 -3.68 -1.26
CA PRO A 135 -28.23 -3.52 -1.25
C PRO A 135 -28.93 -3.74 0.11
N PHE A 136 -28.23 -4.27 1.11
CA PHE A 136 -28.76 -4.50 2.45
C PHE A 136 -28.59 -3.27 3.37
N TYR A 137 -29.50 -2.30 3.21
CA TYR A 137 -29.57 -1.13 4.09
C TYR A 137 -30.26 -1.50 5.42
N GLN A 138 -29.48 -1.74 6.48
CA GLN A 138 -30.05 -1.75 7.83
C GLN A 138 -30.55 -0.35 8.16
N LEU A 139 -31.84 -0.21 8.46
CA LEU A 139 -32.48 1.08 8.78
C LEU A 139 -32.28 2.18 7.72
N GLY A 140 -32.06 1.82 6.45
CA GLY A 140 -31.95 2.77 5.35
C GLY A 140 -30.62 3.53 5.25
N LYS A 141 -29.59 3.15 6.01
CA LYS A 141 -28.24 3.76 5.96
C LYS A 141 -27.17 2.70 5.75
N LEU A 142 -26.09 3.08 5.06
CA LEU A 142 -24.87 2.28 4.96
C LEU A 142 -23.89 2.77 6.03
N TYR A 143 -23.35 1.83 6.79
CA TYR A 143 -22.44 2.13 7.91
C TYR A 143 -20.98 1.79 7.61
N THR A 144 -20.74 0.99 6.57
CA THR A 144 -19.42 0.50 6.19
C THR A 144 -19.13 0.70 4.70
N TYR A 145 -17.85 0.75 4.36
CA TYR A 145 -17.30 0.52 3.04
C TYR A 145 -16.69 -0.88 3.01
N LEU A 146 -16.78 -1.56 1.87
CA LEU A 146 -16.02 -2.79 1.61
C LEU A 146 -14.96 -2.47 0.55
N LEU A 147 -13.71 -2.71 0.89
CA LEU A 147 -12.55 -2.43 0.04
C LEU A 147 -11.99 -3.76 -0.45
N ILE A 148 -11.85 -3.88 -1.77
CA ILE A 148 -11.15 -4.99 -2.39
C ILE A 148 -9.76 -4.48 -2.72
N CYS A 149 -8.75 -5.10 -2.11
CA CYS A 149 -7.36 -4.68 -2.24
C CYS A 149 -6.49 -5.83 -2.72
N GLU A 150 -5.45 -5.52 -3.48
CA GLU A 150 -4.43 -6.46 -3.94
C GLU A 150 -3.04 -5.97 -3.54
N THR A 151 -2.07 -6.88 -3.41
CA THR A 151 -0.68 -6.49 -3.06
C THR A 151 -0.15 -5.43 -4.04
N PHE A 152 0.28 -4.30 -3.48
CA PHE A 152 0.84 -3.20 -4.26
C PHE A 152 2.23 -3.57 -4.78
N THR A 153 2.48 -3.30 -6.07
CA THR A 153 3.78 -3.51 -6.70
C THR A 153 4.44 -2.14 -6.91
N TYR A 154 5.61 -1.94 -6.30
CA TYR A 154 6.36 -0.70 -6.41
C TYR A 154 6.89 -0.46 -7.83
N GLY A 155 6.59 0.71 -8.38
CA GLY A 155 6.88 1.18 -9.73
C GLY A 155 7.64 2.51 -9.79
N GLN A 156 8.42 2.87 -8.76
CA GLN A 156 9.14 4.16 -8.62
C GLN A 156 8.26 5.33 -8.17
N GLU A 157 7.22 5.06 -7.40
CA GLU A 157 6.40 6.06 -6.71
C GLU A 157 7.15 6.63 -5.48
N GLU A 158 6.89 7.89 -5.13
CA GLU A 158 7.46 8.51 -3.93
C GLU A 158 6.54 8.23 -2.73
N ILE A 159 7.06 7.56 -1.68
CA ILE A 159 6.30 7.18 -0.48
C ILE A 159 6.96 7.78 0.76
N ASP A 160 6.53 8.99 1.14
CA ASP A 160 6.96 9.69 2.37
C ASP A 160 5.72 10.01 3.22
N THR A 161 5.28 9.04 4.02
CA THR A 161 4.02 9.14 4.75
C THR A 161 4.15 9.71 6.15
N GLY A 162 5.39 9.86 6.64
CA GLY A 162 5.73 10.25 8.00
C GLY A 162 5.60 9.11 9.02
N PHE A 163 5.40 7.87 8.57
CA PHE A 163 5.37 6.68 9.40
C PHE A 163 6.66 5.90 9.18
N SER A 164 7.52 5.82 10.20
CA SER A 164 8.86 5.22 10.06
C SER A 164 8.84 3.78 9.52
N ALA A 165 7.84 2.97 9.90
CA ALA A 165 7.71 1.59 9.41
C ALA A 165 7.37 1.49 7.91
N LEU A 166 6.79 2.54 7.33
CA LEU A 166 6.46 2.66 5.91
C LEU A 166 7.61 3.30 5.14
N ASP A 167 8.17 4.37 5.67
CA ASP A 167 9.23 5.13 5.02
C ASP A 167 10.54 4.29 5.00
N GLU A 168 10.80 3.47 6.04
CA GLU A 168 11.89 2.47 6.03
C GLU A 168 11.72 1.42 4.92
N LEU A 169 10.50 1.18 4.42
CA LEU A 169 10.26 0.25 3.32
C LEU A 169 10.74 0.84 1.98
N GLU A 170 10.62 2.15 1.77
CA GLU A 170 11.23 2.84 0.62
C GLU A 170 12.76 2.79 0.69
N ASP A 171 13.31 3.13 1.86
CA ASP A 171 14.76 3.13 2.12
C ASP A 171 15.39 1.73 2.14
N SER A 172 14.58 0.67 2.22
CA SER A 172 15.05 -0.71 2.19
C SER A 172 14.67 -1.50 0.94
N VAL A 173 13.79 -0.99 0.06
CA VAL A 173 13.28 -1.75 -1.09
C VAL A 173 13.42 -0.96 -2.39
N GLN A 174 14.30 -1.43 -3.27
CA GLN A 174 14.48 -0.84 -4.61
C GLN A 174 13.36 -1.23 -5.60
N GLY A 175 12.52 -2.20 -5.21
CA GLY A 175 11.35 -2.67 -5.94
C GLY A 175 10.78 -3.96 -5.35
N LEU A 176 9.48 -4.14 -5.49
CA LEU A 176 8.79 -5.39 -5.14
C LEU A 176 8.44 -6.13 -6.43
N SER A 177 8.83 -7.40 -6.56
CA SER A 177 8.38 -8.28 -7.65
C SER A 177 7.81 -9.55 -7.02
N GLY A 178 6.49 -9.57 -6.85
CA GLY A 178 5.79 -10.69 -6.19
C GLY A 178 6.14 -10.82 -4.71
N ASP A 179 6.40 -12.05 -4.25
CA ASP A 179 6.63 -12.42 -2.84
C ASP A 179 8.09 -12.22 -2.37
N THR A 180 8.95 -11.60 -3.19
CA THR A 180 10.36 -11.36 -2.84
C THR A 180 10.61 -9.89 -2.56
N ILE A 181 10.86 -9.56 -1.30
CA ILE A 181 11.40 -8.27 -0.87
C ILE A 181 12.85 -8.22 -1.37
N ILE A 182 13.19 -7.25 -2.22
CA ILE A 182 14.58 -6.98 -2.62
C ILE A 182 15.16 -5.96 -1.63
N PRO A 183 16.00 -6.37 -0.66
CA PRO A 183 16.56 -5.45 0.32
C PRO A 183 17.66 -4.58 -0.33
N ILE A 184 17.80 -3.34 0.11
CA ILE A 184 18.91 -2.42 -0.24
C ILE A 184 20.24 -2.88 0.37
N GLU A 185 20.18 -3.70 1.42
CA GLU A 185 21.33 -4.45 1.94
C GLU A 185 21.76 -5.50 0.90
N ARG A 186 22.79 -5.13 0.12
CA ARG A 186 23.46 -5.90 -0.94
C ARG A 186 23.94 -7.26 -0.43
N THR A 187 23.03 -8.22 -0.32
CA THR A 187 23.35 -9.65 -0.22
C THR A 187 23.18 -10.28 -1.60
N GLY A 188 23.95 -9.76 -2.55
CA GLY A 188 23.91 -10.18 -3.94
C GLY A 188 24.62 -9.16 -4.82
N VAL A 189 25.93 -9.34 -4.98
CA VAL A 189 26.78 -8.50 -5.83
C VAL A 189 26.26 -8.57 -7.26
N THR A 190 25.57 -7.53 -7.74
CA THR A 190 25.30 -7.39 -9.17
C THR A 190 26.64 -7.18 -9.87
N ALA A 191 27.12 -8.22 -10.56
CA ALA A 191 28.41 -8.26 -11.26
C ALA A 191 28.43 -7.39 -12.53
N GLY A 192 27.98 -6.15 -12.44
CA GLY A 192 27.87 -5.22 -13.58
C GLY A 192 28.04 -3.74 -13.25
N ASP A 193 28.16 -3.34 -11.97
CA ASP A 193 28.46 -1.95 -11.61
C ASP A 193 29.98 -1.71 -11.60
N ASN A 194 30.45 -0.89 -12.53
CA ASN A 194 31.86 -0.49 -12.61
C ASN A 194 32.31 0.27 -11.35
N ASP A 195 31.43 1.08 -10.76
CA ASP A 195 31.75 1.91 -9.58
C ASP A 195 32.05 1.02 -8.35
N VAL A 196 31.41 -0.14 -8.27
CA VAL A 196 31.58 -1.09 -7.17
C VAL A 196 32.85 -1.93 -7.36
N ILE A 197 33.20 -2.27 -8.60
CA ILE A 197 34.48 -2.92 -8.91
C ILE A 197 35.63 -2.02 -8.51
N GLN A 198 35.51 -0.70 -8.73
CA GLN A 198 36.54 0.27 -8.38
C GLN A 198 36.75 0.36 -6.86
N ASP A 199 35.67 0.38 -6.08
CA ASP A 199 35.75 0.42 -4.61
C ASP A 199 36.22 -0.90 -3.98
N PHE A 200 35.77 -2.06 -4.47
CA PHE A 200 36.28 -3.36 -4.00
C PHE A 200 37.75 -3.61 -4.37
N GLN A 201 38.22 -3.03 -5.48
CA GLN A 201 39.60 -3.17 -5.94
C GLN A 201 40.56 -2.27 -5.15
N ASN A 202 40.12 -1.06 -4.78
CA ASN A 202 40.86 -0.16 -3.88
C ASN A 202 41.11 -0.81 -2.50
N ASP A 203 40.18 -1.64 -2.02
CA ASP A 203 40.27 -2.31 -0.71
C ASP A 203 41.20 -3.55 -0.73
N LEU A 204 41.46 -4.13 -1.91
CA LEU A 204 42.30 -5.32 -2.09
C LEU A 204 43.71 -5.02 -2.62
N SER A 205 44.00 -3.80 -3.07
CA SER A 205 45.32 -3.35 -3.58
C SER A 205 45.98 -4.29 -4.61
N ILE A 206 45.18 -5.04 -5.36
CA ILE A 206 45.69 -6.21 -6.10
C ILE A 206 46.25 -5.87 -7.49
N PHE A 207 45.87 -4.73 -8.08
CA PHE A 207 46.44 -4.16 -9.31
C PHE A 207 46.30 -2.62 -9.30
N ASP A 208 47.40 -1.89 -9.49
CA ASP A 208 47.43 -0.42 -9.66
C ASP A 208 47.26 -0.07 -11.15
N PHE A 209 46.27 0.76 -11.46
CA PHE A 209 45.99 1.24 -12.83
C PHE A 209 46.17 2.76 -12.98
N THR A 210 46.85 3.40 -12.03
CA THR A 210 47.26 4.80 -12.19
C THR A 210 48.24 4.94 -13.36
N ASP A 211 48.17 6.05 -14.09
CA ASP A 211 49.07 6.34 -15.22
C ASP A 211 50.56 6.37 -14.82
N THR A 212 50.85 6.38 -13.52
CA THR A 212 52.19 6.43 -12.94
C THR A 212 52.86 5.07 -12.77
N ASP A 213 52.12 3.97 -12.55
CA ASP A 213 52.72 2.63 -12.46
C ASP A 213 51.71 1.48 -12.73
N PRO A 214 51.26 1.30 -13.98
CA PRO A 214 50.18 0.37 -14.31
C PRO A 214 50.55 -1.14 -14.29
N PHE A 215 51.78 -1.53 -13.92
CA PHE A 215 52.24 -2.93 -14.02
C PHE A 215 53.18 -3.43 -12.89
N SER A 216 53.38 -2.69 -11.81
CA SER A 216 54.32 -3.08 -10.73
C SER A 216 53.62 -3.73 -9.54
N GLU A 217 54.04 -4.95 -9.16
CA GLU A 217 53.60 -5.63 -7.93
C GLU A 217 54.36 -5.13 -6.68
N GLY A 218 54.41 -3.81 -6.48
CA GLY A 218 54.71 -3.18 -5.19
C GLY A 218 56.02 -3.58 -4.49
N ASN A 219 57.12 -3.74 -5.22
CA ASN A 219 58.45 -3.95 -4.61
C ASN A 219 59.52 -3.01 -5.17
N TYR A 220 59.62 -1.81 -4.60
CA TYR A 220 60.86 -1.05 -4.42
C TYR A 220 60.79 -0.15 -3.18
#